data_AF-A0A6V7H938-F1
#
_entry.id   AF-A0A6V7H938-F1
#
_cell.length_a   1.000
_cell.length_b   1.000
_cell.length_c   1.000
_cell.angle_alpha   90.00
_cell.angle_beta   90.00
_cell.angle_gamma   90.00
#
_symmetry.space_group_name_H-M   'P 1'
#
loop_
_entity.id
_entity.type
_entity.pdbx_description
1 polymer ?
#
loop_
_entity_poly.entity_id
_entity_poly.type
_entity_poly.pdbx_seq_one_letter_code
_entity_poly.pdbx_strand_id
1 'polypeptide(L)'
;MSVAGTRRLCRAGLVAVLVTALCVLTLLDSPPQLPDPPADPPPTPADEKWLETIAGQLFLYSAHLDLRVAGYPSLRVIGVKRGPLPTSGLFCTVWYEEEERGRAVSVEALVSTIWLDEWGETVDSYAGILVGCQLPPDAAIEPSRVYVGLEPCHQDASHSLTIKTGEDRNGTEGRRRQFTLCIKGLDFDEDISAKIVAFVELHRILGAEHFYFYVFNVHANVLRVLRLYERSNVIRWFNLTLPGDLPNEKTARRRLLAEDIWIKRRMELIPYNHCFYDNLHQSEFVLPIDVDEAIVPVRRDNWHELLLDERIKLGRNFKDFASYAVRNVYFFPELQQTSAGNQTDRPSFHDDTLAGLDYLDTIRTACISPEGDSVKSFVSTRRALTVHNHYALTTLNPSTRRAHHFDPDDVLKHHHRACDDRHLDCEVMMEDVRVDESATKYADQLKRRMRVFFNDLKASA
;
A
#
# COMPACT_ATOMS: atom_id res chain seq x y z
N MET A 1 -79.83 -24.99 62.54
CA MET A 1 -79.25 -25.19 63.89
C MET A 1 -77.87 -25.80 63.74
N SER A 2 -76.86 -25.08 64.23
CA SER A 2 -75.57 -25.53 64.77
C SER A 2 -74.60 -26.44 63.98
N VAL A 3 -73.40 -25.86 63.88
CA VAL A 3 -72.02 -26.41 63.91
C VAL A 3 -71.40 -26.96 62.61
N ALA A 4 -70.31 -26.26 62.28
CA ALA A 4 -69.32 -26.51 61.24
C ALA A 4 -68.41 -27.70 61.52
N GLY A 5 -67.87 -28.31 60.45
CA GLY A 5 -66.81 -29.31 60.55
C GLY A 5 -66.30 -29.81 59.20
N THR A 6 -65.07 -29.38 58.88
CA THR A 6 -64.00 -30.14 58.21
C THR A 6 -64.14 -30.74 56.79
N ARG A 7 -63.28 -30.21 55.91
CA ARG A 7 -62.27 -30.88 55.05
C ARG A 7 -62.71 -31.79 53.86
N ARG A 8 -62.23 -31.36 52.67
CA ARG A 8 -61.45 -32.06 51.61
C ARG A 8 -62.04 -32.02 50.18
N LEU A 9 -61.20 -31.45 49.32
CA LEU A 9 -60.83 -31.79 47.93
C LEU A 9 -61.88 -32.07 46.83
N CYS A 10 -61.66 -31.28 45.75
CA CYS A 10 -61.55 -31.65 44.33
C CYS A 10 -62.67 -31.27 43.34
N ARG A 11 -62.21 -30.61 42.26
CA ARG A 11 -62.77 -30.32 40.91
C ARG A 11 -63.64 -29.07 40.80
N ALA A 12 -63.73 -28.38 39.66
CA ALA A 12 -62.96 -28.22 38.42
C ALA A 12 -63.65 -27.07 37.62
N GLY A 13 -62.95 -26.44 36.66
CA GLY A 13 -63.50 -25.48 35.69
C GLY A 13 -62.52 -24.34 35.41
N LEU A 14 -61.63 -24.41 34.42
CA LEU A 14 -61.83 -24.21 32.96
C LEU A 14 -62.57 -22.89 32.65
N VAL A 15 -61.87 -21.89 32.12
CA VAL A 15 -61.95 -21.41 30.71
C VAL A 15 -60.78 -20.45 30.43
N ALA A 16 -60.31 -20.50 29.19
CA ALA A 16 -59.16 -19.85 28.56
C ALA A 16 -59.18 -18.32 28.52
N VAL A 17 -58.02 -17.70 28.26
CA VAL A 17 -57.77 -16.86 27.06
C VAL A 17 -56.32 -16.31 27.02
N LEU A 18 -55.66 -16.57 25.89
CA LEU A 18 -54.52 -15.93 25.23
C LEU A 18 -53.15 -15.77 25.94
N VAL A 19 -52.20 -16.62 25.49
CA VAL A 19 -50.76 -16.35 25.45
C VAL A 19 -50.44 -15.89 24.02
N THR A 20 -50.14 -14.61 23.84
CA THR A 20 -49.27 -14.10 22.76
C THR A 20 -48.88 -12.66 23.08
N ALA A 21 -47.64 -12.31 22.72
CA ALA A 21 -47.01 -10.98 22.83
C ALA A 21 -46.37 -10.64 24.19
N LEU A 22 -45.20 -11.22 24.45
CA LEU A 22 -44.10 -10.57 25.19
C LEU A 22 -42.81 -11.41 25.04
N CYS A 23 -42.21 -11.41 23.85
CA CYS A 23 -40.84 -11.90 23.65
C CYS A 23 -40.24 -11.40 22.32
N VAL A 24 -40.46 -10.12 21.99
CA VAL A 24 -39.75 -9.45 20.89
C VAL A 24 -39.51 -8.03 21.36
N LEU A 25 -38.35 -7.77 21.99
CA LEU A 25 -37.70 -6.45 22.13
C LEU A 25 -36.47 -6.54 23.06
N THR A 26 -35.51 -7.40 22.72
CA THR A 26 -34.09 -7.27 23.10
C THR A 26 -33.23 -8.08 22.12
N LEU A 27 -33.20 -7.67 20.86
CA LEU A 27 -32.10 -7.97 19.96
C LEU A 27 -31.52 -6.60 19.58
N LEU A 28 -30.56 -6.16 20.37
CA LEU A 28 -29.61 -5.14 19.96
C LEU A 28 -28.77 -5.78 18.85
N ASP A 29 -28.89 -5.23 17.64
CA ASP A 29 -28.07 -5.59 16.48
C ASP A 29 -26.59 -5.54 16.87
N SER A 30 -25.98 -6.71 17.04
CA SER A 30 -24.54 -6.85 16.91
C SER A 30 -24.25 -6.93 15.41
N PRO A 31 -23.24 -6.22 14.88
CA PRO A 31 -22.86 -6.36 13.48
C PRO A 31 -22.59 -7.84 13.16
N PRO A 32 -22.93 -8.31 11.95
CA PRO A 32 -22.80 -9.73 11.61
C PRO A 32 -21.35 -10.18 11.78
N GLN A 33 -21.12 -11.02 12.80
CA GLN A 33 -19.84 -11.67 13.03
C GLN A 33 -19.61 -12.68 11.89
N LEU A 34 -18.56 -12.45 11.10
CA LEU A 34 -18.10 -13.42 10.12
C LEU A 34 -17.65 -14.70 10.84
N PRO A 35 -17.91 -15.89 10.28
CA PRO A 35 -17.52 -17.15 10.91
C PRO A 35 -16.00 -17.28 11.02
N ASP A 36 -15.56 -18.01 12.05
CA ASP A 36 -14.15 -18.24 12.37
C ASP A 36 -13.37 -18.80 11.18
N PRO A 37 -12.10 -18.38 11.00
CA PRO A 37 -11.32 -18.73 9.82
C PRO A 37 -10.98 -20.23 9.78
N PRO A 38 -10.98 -20.86 8.59
CA PRO A 38 -10.31 -22.14 8.40
C PRO A 38 -8.80 -21.99 8.64
N ALA A 39 -8.15 -23.08 9.06
CA ALA A 39 -6.71 -23.11 9.35
C ALA A 39 -5.87 -22.48 8.23
N ASP A 40 -4.87 -21.69 8.63
CA ASP A 40 -4.09 -20.85 7.72
C ASP A 40 -3.45 -21.68 6.59
N PRO A 41 -3.66 -21.30 5.31
CA PRO A 41 -2.78 -21.76 4.24
C PRO A 41 -1.36 -21.23 4.51
N PRO A 42 -0.32 -21.92 4.03
CA PRO A 42 1.05 -21.47 4.21
C PRO A 42 1.22 -20.03 3.68
N PRO A 43 2.01 -19.19 4.36
CA PRO A 43 2.29 -17.84 3.90
C PRO A 43 2.83 -17.85 2.46
N THR A 44 2.52 -16.80 1.69
CA THR A 44 3.08 -16.55 0.37
C THR A 44 4.62 -16.62 0.47
N PRO A 45 5.35 -17.15 -0.56
CA PRO A 45 6.73 -17.55 -0.39
C PRO A 45 7.64 -16.41 0.09
N ALA A 46 8.31 -16.70 1.21
CA ALA A 46 9.26 -15.92 2.00
C ALA A 46 8.69 -14.66 2.68
N ASP A 47 8.38 -14.82 3.98
CA ASP A 47 8.66 -13.79 4.98
C ASP A 47 10.12 -13.35 4.78
N GLU A 48 10.38 -12.33 3.95
CA GLU A 48 11.72 -11.78 3.71
C GLU A 48 12.25 -11.22 5.04
N LYS A 49 12.93 -12.08 5.79
CA LYS A 49 13.66 -11.69 6.99
C LYS A 49 14.86 -10.86 6.57
N TRP A 50 15.06 -9.75 7.27
CA TRP A 50 16.25 -8.92 7.13
C TRP A 50 17.51 -9.77 7.24
N LEU A 51 18.36 -9.72 6.22
CA LEU A 51 19.68 -10.34 6.23
C LEU A 51 20.68 -9.37 6.85
N GLU A 52 21.05 -9.61 8.11
CA GLU A 52 22.08 -8.82 8.78
C GLU A 52 23.47 -9.22 8.30
N THR A 53 24.19 -8.27 7.68
CA THR A 53 25.49 -8.54 7.05
C THR A 53 26.64 -7.82 7.72
N ILE A 54 26.34 -6.75 8.47
CA ILE A 54 27.24 -6.11 9.43
C ILE A 54 26.44 -5.98 10.73
N ALA A 55 26.93 -6.64 11.78
CA ALA A 55 26.24 -6.72 13.06
C ALA A 55 25.86 -5.33 13.59
N GLY A 56 24.57 -5.14 13.86
CA GLY A 56 23.96 -3.91 14.35
C GLY A 56 23.90 -2.75 13.36
N GLN A 57 24.43 -2.90 12.13
CA GLN A 57 24.66 -1.78 11.22
C GLN A 57 24.06 -1.94 9.82
N LEU A 58 24.04 -3.14 9.23
CA LEU A 58 23.61 -3.33 7.85
C LEU A 58 22.63 -4.50 7.72
N PHE A 59 21.42 -4.18 7.29
CA PHE A 59 20.30 -5.12 7.17
C PHE A 59 19.79 -5.10 5.73
N LEU A 60 19.96 -6.17 4.97
CA LEU A 60 19.51 -6.26 3.59
C LEU A 60 18.08 -6.83 3.53
N TYR A 61 17.27 -6.33 2.61
CA TYR A 61 15.86 -6.68 2.49
C TYR A 61 15.59 -7.52 1.23
N SER A 62 15.90 -6.98 0.05
CA SER A 62 15.68 -7.67 -1.23
C SER A 62 16.70 -7.26 -2.30
N ALA A 63 16.89 -8.12 -3.30
CA ALA A 63 17.87 -7.94 -4.36
C ALA A 63 17.25 -8.13 -5.75
N HIS A 64 17.56 -7.20 -6.66
CA HIS A 64 16.88 -7.09 -7.95
C HIS A 64 17.87 -6.88 -9.09
N LEU A 65 17.69 -7.59 -10.20
CA LEU A 65 18.46 -7.36 -11.42
C LEU A 65 17.88 -6.17 -12.20
N ASP A 66 18.71 -5.17 -12.48
CA ASP A 66 18.35 -3.96 -13.20
C ASP A 66 19.16 -3.86 -14.50
N LEU A 67 18.47 -4.12 -15.61
CA LEU A 67 19.04 -4.08 -16.96
C LEU A 67 18.66 -2.82 -17.76
N ARG A 68 18.13 -1.78 -17.09
CA ARG A 68 17.61 -0.59 -17.79
C ARG A 68 18.72 0.25 -18.43
N VAL A 69 19.95 0.16 -17.94
CA VAL A 69 21.11 0.84 -18.51
C VAL A 69 21.86 -0.14 -19.44
N ALA A 70 21.72 0.08 -20.74
CA ALA A 70 22.34 -0.78 -21.75
C ALA A 70 23.86 -0.85 -21.58
N GLY A 71 24.43 -2.07 -21.57
CA GLY A 71 25.86 -2.32 -21.36
C GLY A 71 26.33 -2.25 -19.91
N TYR A 72 25.45 -1.85 -18.97
CA TYR A 72 25.77 -1.71 -17.56
C TYR A 72 24.73 -2.44 -16.69
N PRO A 73 24.67 -3.79 -16.75
CA PRO A 73 23.82 -4.58 -15.86
C PRO A 73 24.21 -4.32 -14.40
N SER A 74 23.22 -4.07 -13.54
CA SER A 74 23.46 -3.81 -12.11
C SER A 74 22.53 -4.67 -11.27
N LEU A 75 23.04 -5.21 -10.17
CA LEU A 75 22.18 -5.61 -9.06
C LEU A 75 21.86 -4.39 -8.20
N ARG A 76 20.62 -4.36 -7.73
CA ARG A 76 20.05 -3.32 -6.86
C ARG A 76 19.59 -4.00 -5.59
N VAL A 77 20.33 -3.80 -4.51
CA VAL A 77 19.99 -4.38 -3.20
C VAL A 77 19.40 -3.28 -2.33
N ILE A 78 18.18 -3.51 -1.86
CA ILE A 78 17.48 -2.63 -0.93
C ILE A 78 17.83 -3.09 0.48
N GLY A 79 18.15 -2.16 1.36
CA GLY A 79 18.43 -2.47 2.75
C GLY A 79 18.25 -1.26 3.65
N VAL A 80 18.66 -1.41 4.90
CA VAL A 80 18.70 -0.36 5.92
C VAL A 80 20.07 -0.36 6.56
N LYS A 81 20.65 0.83 6.73
CA LYS A 81 21.84 1.05 7.56
C LYS A 81 21.44 1.68 8.89
N ARG A 82 22.24 1.44 9.94
CA ARG A 82 22.22 2.21 11.19
C ARG A 82 23.52 3.01 11.29
N GLY A 83 23.39 4.33 11.28
CA GLY A 83 24.51 5.26 11.35
C GLY A 83 25.43 5.21 10.12
N PRO A 84 26.67 5.71 10.22
CA PRO A 84 27.62 5.69 9.12
C PRO A 84 28.17 4.29 8.88
N LEU A 85 28.26 3.89 7.62
CA LEU A 85 28.91 2.64 7.23
C LEU A 85 30.45 2.79 7.30
N PRO A 86 31.21 1.69 7.47
CA PRO A 86 32.66 1.74 7.53
C PRO A 86 33.32 2.37 6.30
N THR A 87 34.43 3.08 6.50
CA THR A 87 35.16 3.80 5.45
C THR A 87 35.93 2.88 4.49
N SER A 88 36.09 1.60 4.83
CA SER A 88 36.75 0.59 4.01
C SER A 88 35.99 0.24 2.72
N GLY A 89 34.80 0.80 2.51
CA GLY A 89 33.90 0.43 1.42
C GLY A 89 33.18 -0.89 1.71
N LEU A 90 32.17 -1.19 0.89
CA LEU A 90 31.44 -2.45 0.90
C LEU A 90 31.65 -3.19 -0.43
N PHE A 91 31.50 -4.51 -0.40
CA PHE A 91 31.61 -5.37 -1.57
C PHE A 91 30.34 -6.18 -1.75
N CYS A 92 29.92 -6.34 -2.99
CA CYS A 92 28.91 -7.31 -3.38
C CYS A 92 29.60 -8.60 -3.79
N THR A 93 29.29 -9.72 -3.13
CA THR A 93 29.63 -11.05 -3.63
C THR A 93 28.39 -11.62 -4.31
N VAL A 94 28.51 -11.90 -5.60
CA VAL A 94 27.42 -12.34 -6.48
C VAL A 94 27.71 -13.75 -6.95
N TRP A 95 26.78 -14.67 -6.69
CA TRP A 95 26.84 -16.04 -7.19
C TRP A 95 25.95 -16.19 -8.42
N TYR A 96 26.39 -17.01 -9.34
CA TYR A 96 25.73 -17.30 -10.60
C TYR A 96 25.29 -18.76 -10.63
N GLU A 97 24.17 -19.03 -11.30
CA GLU A 97 23.71 -20.39 -11.55
C GLU A 97 24.53 -21.01 -12.70
N GLU A 98 25.38 -22.00 -12.40
CA GLU A 98 26.14 -22.77 -13.41
C GLU A 98 25.89 -24.27 -13.19
N GLU A 99 25.82 -25.05 -14.28
CA GLU A 99 25.50 -26.49 -14.26
C GLU A 99 26.53 -27.36 -13.53
N GLU A 100 27.79 -26.93 -13.35
CA GLU A 100 28.85 -27.79 -12.77
C GLU A 100 29.71 -27.18 -11.65
N ARG A 101 29.95 -25.86 -11.60
CA ARG A 101 30.66 -25.19 -10.48
C ARG A 101 30.20 -23.74 -10.36
N GLY A 102 29.36 -23.42 -9.38
CA GLY A 102 28.86 -22.06 -9.16
C GLY A 102 29.98 -21.01 -9.16
N ARG A 103 30.00 -20.14 -10.17
CA ARG A 103 30.90 -19.00 -10.25
C ARG A 103 30.46 -17.93 -9.25
N ALA A 104 31.41 -17.32 -8.57
CA ALA A 104 31.20 -16.16 -7.72
C ALA A 104 32.08 -15.00 -8.19
N VAL A 105 31.53 -13.78 -8.17
CA VAL A 105 32.25 -12.55 -8.50
C VAL A 105 32.08 -11.57 -7.36
N SER A 106 33.17 -10.92 -6.97
CA SER A 106 33.12 -9.81 -6.02
C SER A 106 33.37 -8.49 -6.73
N VAL A 107 32.50 -7.51 -6.47
CA VAL A 107 32.60 -6.14 -7.02
C VAL A 107 32.41 -5.13 -5.89
N GLU A 108 32.97 -3.94 -6.06
CA GLU A 108 32.72 -2.83 -5.13
C GLU A 108 31.25 -2.41 -5.17
N ALA A 109 30.70 -2.10 -3.99
CA ALA A 109 29.31 -1.74 -3.80
C ALA A 109 29.15 -0.21 -3.75
N LEU A 110 28.27 0.33 -4.59
CA LEU A 110 27.91 1.75 -4.58
C LEU A 110 26.69 1.95 -3.68
N VAL A 111 26.87 2.53 -2.51
CA VAL A 111 25.80 2.74 -1.54
C VAL A 111 25.21 4.14 -1.68
N SER A 112 23.89 4.23 -1.79
CA SER A 112 23.14 5.49 -1.76
C SER A 112 22.04 5.43 -0.71
N THR A 113 21.87 6.49 0.08
CA THR A 113 20.77 6.58 1.04
C THR A 113 19.48 6.90 0.29
N ILE A 114 18.40 6.18 0.60
CA ILE A 114 17.04 6.46 0.10
C ILE A 114 16.44 7.55 1.00
N TRP A 115 17.07 8.72 1.02
CA TRP A 115 16.67 9.88 1.81
C TRP A 115 17.31 11.14 1.21
N LEU A 116 16.71 12.31 1.41
CA LEU A 116 17.34 13.57 1.02
C LEU A 116 18.06 14.18 2.21
N ASP A 117 19.30 14.65 2.00
CA ASP A 117 20.10 15.31 3.04
C ASP A 117 19.38 16.53 3.64
N GLU A 118 18.58 17.23 2.82
CA GLU A 118 17.75 18.38 3.22
C GLU A 118 16.71 18.05 4.30
N TRP A 119 16.30 16.78 4.42
CA TRP A 119 15.37 16.33 5.46
C TRP A 119 16.07 16.02 6.79
N GLY A 120 17.41 16.13 6.82
CA GLY A 120 18.24 15.84 7.97
C GLY A 120 18.41 14.35 8.23
N GLU A 121 19.58 13.97 8.72
CA GLU A 121 19.88 12.64 9.24
C GLU A 121 20.59 12.81 10.59
N THR A 122 20.19 12.05 11.61
CA THR A 122 20.94 12.00 12.86
C THR A 122 22.03 10.93 12.76
N VAL A 123 23.15 11.12 13.46
CA VAL A 123 24.36 10.28 13.29
C VAL A 123 24.11 8.79 13.56
N ASP A 124 23.20 8.42 14.46
CA ASP A 124 22.88 7.02 14.81
C ASP A 124 21.50 6.56 14.29
N SER A 125 21.03 7.17 13.20
CA SER A 125 19.69 6.90 12.69
C SER A 125 19.66 5.68 11.76
N TYR A 126 18.53 4.97 11.78
CA TYR A 126 18.21 3.99 10.75
C TYR A 126 17.74 4.69 9.48
N ALA A 127 18.33 4.34 8.33
CA ALA A 127 17.98 4.90 7.03
C ALA A 127 17.99 3.83 5.95
N GLY A 128 17.00 3.88 5.05
CA GLY A 128 16.97 3.02 3.88
C GLY A 128 18.13 3.31 2.94
N ILE A 129 18.66 2.27 2.30
CA ILE A 129 19.74 2.37 1.32
C ILE A 129 19.42 1.56 0.06
N LEU A 130 19.97 2.04 -1.05
CA LEU A 130 20.07 1.30 -2.30
C LEU A 130 21.55 1.05 -2.57
N VAL A 131 21.92 -0.22 -2.60
CA VAL A 131 23.26 -0.68 -2.98
C VAL A 131 23.24 -1.08 -4.44
N GLY A 132 24.10 -0.46 -5.25
CA GLY A 132 24.35 -0.80 -6.64
C GLY A 132 25.59 -1.67 -6.78
N CYS A 133 25.44 -2.87 -7.30
CA CYS A 133 26.55 -3.75 -7.66
C CYS A 133 26.65 -3.82 -9.18
N GLN A 134 27.66 -3.16 -9.76
CA GLN A 134 27.86 -3.16 -11.21
C GLN A 134 28.38 -4.54 -11.65
N LEU A 135 27.62 -5.25 -12.48
CA LEU A 135 28.03 -6.56 -12.98
C LEU A 135 28.96 -6.40 -14.20
N PRO A 136 29.89 -7.34 -14.42
CA PRO A 136 30.70 -7.38 -15.63
C PRO A 136 29.84 -7.51 -16.89
N PRO A 137 30.20 -6.86 -18.02
CA PRO A 137 29.40 -6.88 -19.26
C PRO A 137 29.18 -8.29 -19.84
N ASP A 138 30.11 -9.21 -19.59
CA ASP A 138 30.07 -10.59 -20.09
C ASP A 138 29.22 -11.55 -19.24
N ALA A 139 28.39 -11.03 -18.33
CA ALA A 139 27.47 -11.83 -17.53
C ALA A 139 26.26 -12.31 -18.37
N ALA A 140 26.52 -13.17 -19.36
CA ALA A 140 25.50 -13.98 -20.02
C ALA A 140 24.87 -15.03 -19.07
N ILE A 141 25.32 -15.06 -17.82
CA ILE A 141 24.88 -15.96 -16.75
C ILE A 141 24.03 -15.14 -15.78
N GLU A 142 22.84 -15.65 -15.47
CA GLU A 142 21.91 -14.99 -14.57
C GLU A 142 22.42 -15.08 -13.11
N PRO A 143 22.49 -13.95 -12.39
CA PRO A 143 22.92 -13.94 -11.00
C PRO A 143 21.82 -14.52 -10.12
N SER A 144 22.15 -15.49 -9.28
CA SER A 144 21.19 -16.21 -8.45
C SER A 144 21.10 -15.67 -7.02
N ARG A 145 22.24 -15.21 -6.47
CA ARG A 145 22.35 -14.76 -5.08
C ARG A 145 23.32 -13.59 -4.94
N VAL A 146 23.10 -12.76 -3.92
CA VAL A 146 24.01 -11.67 -3.56
C VAL A 146 24.14 -11.47 -2.06
N TYR A 147 25.37 -11.23 -1.62
CA TYR A 147 25.73 -10.78 -0.28
C TYR A 147 26.41 -9.42 -0.40
N VAL A 148 26.12 -8.50 0.53
CA VAL A 148 26.81 -7.21 0.62
C VAL A 148 27.47 -7.13 1.99
N GLY A 149 28.77 -6.87 2.06
CA GLY A 149 29.49 -6.78 3.34
C GLY A 149 30.87 -6.15 3.21
N LEU A 150 31.66 -6.26 4.27
CA LEU A 150 32.99 -5.65 4.35
C LEU A 150 34.07 -6.44 3.61
N GLU A 151 33.90 -7.76 3.52
CA GLU A 151 34.89 -8.63 2.92
C GLU A 151 34.53 -8.94 1.46
N PRO A 152 35.47 -8.76 0.52
CA PRO A 152 35.29 -9.28 -0.83
C PRO A 152 35.33 -10.81 -0.82
N CYS A 153 34.71 -11.43 -1.81
CA CYS A 153 34.72 -12.89 -2.00
C CYS A 153 34.17 -13.65 -0.78
N HIS A 154 33.01 -13.24 -0.26
CA HIS A 154 32.31 -13.95 0.82
C HIS A 154 32.09 -15.42 0.45
N GLN A 155 32.33 -16.34 1.38
CA GLN A 155 32.34 -17.78 1.09
C GLN A 155 30.97 -18.45 1.32
N ASP A 156 30.19 -17.96 2.28
CA ASP A 156 28.92 -18.57 2.66
C ASP A 156 27.76 -18.07 1.78
N ALA A 157 27.52 -18.77 0.68
CA ALA A 157 26.40 -18.48 -0.21
C ALA A 157 25.02 -18.70 0.46
N SER A 158 24.92 -19.44 1.57
CA SER A 158 23.65 -19.65 2.26
C SER A 158 23.20 -18.39 3.01
N HIS A 159 24.17 -17.57 3.45
CA HIS A 159 23.97 -16.27 4.07
C HIS A 159 23.92 -15.14 3.03
N SER A 160 22.97 -15.23 2.10
CA SER A 160 22.81 -14.27 1.00
C SER A 160 21.35 -14.09 0.62
N LEU A 161 21.04 -12.98 -0.05
CA LEU A 161 19.73 -12.75 -0.64
C LEU A 161 19.61 -13.51 -1.96
N THR A 162 18.47 -14.16 -2.17
CA THR A 162 18.11 -14.73 -3.48
C THR A 162 17.69 -13.61 -4.41
N ILE A 163 18.16 -13.66 -5.66
CA ILE A 163 17.75 -12.77 -6.73
C ILE A 163 16.61 -13.48 -7.46
N LYS A 164 15.46 -12.83 -7.58
CA LYS A 164 14.35 -13.35 -8.38
C LYS A 164 14.74 -13.26 -9.86
N THR A 165 15.37 -14.29 -10.39
CA THR A 165 15.61 -14.46 -11.83
C THR A 165 14.31 -14.91 -12.46
N GLY A 166 13.94 -14.29 -13.58
CA GLY A 166 12.60 -14.38 -14.11
C GLY A 166 12.26 -15.76 -14.68
N GLU A 167 11.76 -16.67 -13.86
CA GLU A 167 10.86 -17.72 -14.35
C GLU A 167 9.63 -17.11 -15.06
N ASP A 168 9.33 -15.82 -14.79
CA ASP A 168 8.39 -14.98 -15.56
C ASP A 168 8.96 -14.38 -16.87
N ARG A 169 10.24 -14.59 -17.23
CA ARG A 169 10.80 -14.15 -18.53
C ARG A 169 10.45 -15.08 -19.68
N ASN A 170 10.20 -16.37 -19.40
CA ASN A 170 9.81 -17.36 -20.39
C ASN A 170 8.29 -17.42 -20.65
N GLY A 171 7.50 -16.62 -19.92
CA GLY A 171 6.11 -16.32 -20.29
C GLY A 171 6.08 -15.22 -21.35
N THR A 172 6.19 -15.60 -22.63
CA THR A 172 5.75 -14.84 -23.84
C THR A 172 5.54 -13.35 -23.63
N GLU A 173 6.44 -12.47 -24.11
CA GLU A 173 6.22 -11.03 -24.38
C GLU A 173 4.98 -10.43 -23.68
N GLY A 174 4.92 -10.55 -22.35
CA GLY A 174 3.69 -10.30 -21.62
C GLY A 174 3.39 -8.82 -21.67
N ARG A 175 2.13 -8.43 -21.95
CA ARG A 175 1.74 -7.03 -21.86
C ARG A 175 2.10 -6.52 -20.47
N ARG A 176 3.01 -5.54 -20.40
CA ARG A 176 3.32 -4.84 -19.15
C ARG A 176 2.03 -4.23 -18.60
N ARG A 177 1.78 -4.44 -17.32
CA ARG A 177 0.72 -3.75 -16.60
C ARG A 177 0.97 -2.25 -16.73
N GLN A 178 -0.08 -1.46 -16.88
CA GLN A 178 0.11 -0.02 -16.96
C GLN A 178 0.38 0.57 -15.57
N PHE A 179 -0.37 0.13 -14.56
CA PHE A 179 -0.33 0.68 -13.21
C PHE A 179 -0.25 -0.42 -12.14
N THR A 180 0.68 -0.26 -11.20
CA THR A 180 0.75 -1.08 -9.97
C THR A 180 0.83 -0.18 -8.75
N LEU A 181 0.02 -0.47 -7.73
CA LEU A 181 -0.04 0.34 -6.53
C LEU A 181 0.84 -0.25 -5.43
N CYS A 182 1.56 0.61 -4.71
CA CYS A 182 2.41 0.25 -3.59
C CYS A 182 1.84 0.90 -2.32
N ILE A 183 1.24 0.09 -1.45
CA ILE A 183 0.58 0.55 -0.23
C ILE A 183 1.56 0.41 0.94
N LYS A 184 1.66 1.40 1.82
CA LYS A 184 2.57 1.32 2.98
C LYS A 184 2.19 0.23 3.98
N GLY A 185 3.07 0.02 4.97
CA GLY A 185 2.83 -0.88 6.09
C GLY A 185 1.53 -0.56 6.84
N LEU A 186 0.54 -1.45 6.72
CA LEU A 186 -0.73 -1.37 7.44
C LEU A 186 -0.54 -1.81 8.89
N ASP A 187 -0.96 -0.96 9.83
CA ASP A 187 -0.84 -1.20 11.26
C ASP A 187 -2.00 -0.58 12.05
N PHE A 188 -3.06 -1.35 12.25
CA PHE A 188 -4.27 -0.93 12.96
C PHE A 188 -5.01 -2.17 13.51
N ASP A 189 -5.98 -1.96 14.40
CA ASP A 189 -6.78 -3.06 14.99
C ASP A 189 -8.20 -3.11 14.44
N GLU A 190 -8.65 -1.99 13.91
CA GLU A 190 -9.97 -1.77 13.38
C GLU A 190 -10.22 -2.64 12.15
N ASP A 191 -11.44 -3.16 12.06
CA ASP A 191 -11.88 -3.85 10.85
C ASP A 191 -12.26 -2.85 9.77
N ILE A 192 -11.30 -2.56 8.89
CA ILE A 192 -11.53 -1.71 7.71
C ILE A 192 -11.74 -2.52 6.42
N SER A 193 -12.20 -3.78 6.53
CA SER A 193 -12.36 -4.68 5.37
C SER A 193 -13.14 -4.04 4.23
N ALA A 194 -14.23 -3.33 4.54
CA ALA A 194 -15.03 -2.66 3.51
C ALA A 194 -14.28 -1.52 2.81
N LYS A 195 -13.47 -0.76 3.54
CA LYS A 195 -12.61 0.29 2.97
C LYS A 195 -11.51 -0.30 2.08
N ILE A 196 -10.92 -1.43 2.45
CA ILE A 196 -9.93 -2.12 1.59
C ILE A 196 -10.56 -2.63 0.29
N VAL A 197 -11.75 -3.23 0.35
CA VAL A 197 -12.48 -3.66 -0.86
C VAL A 197 -12.81 -2.44 -1.74
N ALA A 198 -13.33 -1.36 -1.15
CA ALA A 198 -13.62 -0.13 -1.88
C ALA A 198 -12.36 0.47 -2.53
N PHE A 199 -11.25 0.54 -1.79
CA PHE A 199 -9.97 1.02 -2.29
C PHE A 199 -9.51 0.17 -3.49
N VAL A 200 -9.48 -1.15 -3.36
CA VAL A 200 -9.03 -2.04 -4.46
C VAL A 200 -9.95 -1.89 -5.66
N GLU A 201 -11.27 -1.96 -5.49
CA GLU A 201 -12.20 -1.92 -6.62
C GLU A 201 -12.26 -0.55 -7.29
N LEU A 202 -12.21 0.56 -6.54
CA LEU A 202 -12.14 1.91 -7.12
C LEU A 202 -10.87 2.09 -7.95
N HIS A 203 -9.71 1.71 -7.41
CA HIS A 203 -8.47 1.84 -8.14
C HIS A 203 -8.41 0.93 -9.37
N ARG A 204 -9.06 -0.25 -9.34
CA ARG A 204 -9.23 -1.09 -10.54
C ARG A 204 -10.13 -0.44 -11.59
N ILE A 205 -11.18 0.27 -11.19
CA ILE A 205 -12.00 1.08 -12.11
C ILE A 205 -11.15 2.19 -12.75
N LEU A 206 -10.31 2.85 -11.96
CA LEU A 206 -9.43 3.92 -12.43
C LEU A 206 -8.28 3.42 -13.33
N GLY A 207 -7.93 2.14 -13.26
CA GLY A 207 -6.96 1.50 -14.16
C GLY A 207 -5.86 0.69 -13.48
N ALA A 208 -5.80 0.63 -12.15
CA ALA A 208 -4.86 -0.21 -11.41
C ALA A 208 -5.03 -1.69 -11.79
N GLU A 209 -3.94 -2.35 -12.14
CA GLU A 209 -3.95 -3.76 -12.54
C GLU A 209 -3.47 -4.69 -11.44
N HIS A 210 -2.66 -4.20 -10.51
CA HIS A 210 -2.10 -5.00 -9.43
C HIS A 210 -1.72 -4.14 -8.21
N PHE A 211 -1.67 -4.74 -7.02
CA PHE A 211 -1.44 -4.04 -5.76
C PHE A 211 -0.46 -4.80 -4.88
N TYR A 212 0.42 -4.07 -4.20
CA TYR A 212 1.33 -4.57 -3.18
C TYR A 212 0.91 -4.00 -1.83
N PHE A 213 0.47 -4.88 -0.93
CA PHE A 213 0.15 -4.53 0.45
C PHE A 213 1.25 -4.99 1.39
N TYR A 214 1.67 -4.13 2.30
CA TYR A 214 2.61 -4.49 3.36
C TYR A 214 1.87 -4.42 4.69
N VAL A 215 2.05 -5.41 5.56
CA VAL A 215 1.22 -5.59 6.75
C VAL A 215 2.12 -5.79 7.96
N PHE A 216 2.01 -4.90 8.95
CA PHE A 216 2.57 -5.16 10.29
C PHE A 216 1.56 -5.89 11.16
N ASN A 217 0.34 -5.34 11.28
CA ASN A 217 -0.75 -5.91 12.06
C ASN A 217 -2.09 -5.32 11.58
N VAL A 218 -3.03 -6.17 11.22
CA VAL A 218 -4.41 -5.75 10.86
C VAL A 218 -5.43 -6.74 11.42
N HIS A 219 -6.70 -6.33 11.44
CA HIS A 219 -7.80 -7.20 11.83
C HIS A 219 -7.86 -8.50 10.98
N ALA A 220 -8.29 -9.62 11.56
CA ALA A 220 -8.36 -10.92 10.87
C ALA A 220 -9.24 -10.89 9.61
N ASN A 221 -10.32 -10.12 9.63
CA ASN A 221 -11.19 -9.94 8.44
C ASN A 221 -10.46 -9.20 7.31
N VAL A 222 -9.59 -8.23 7.64
CA VAL A 222 -8.78 -7.53 6.65
C VAL A 222 -7.80 -8.50 6.00
N LEU A 223 -7.11 -9.34 6.79
CA LEU A 223 -6.25 -10.41 6.24
C LEU A 223 -7.03 -11.37 5.33
N ARG A 224 -8.27 -11.70 5.68
CA ARG A 224 -9.14 -12.55 4.85
C ARG A 224 -9.45 -11.90 3.49
N VAL A 225 -9.76 -10.61 3.48
CA VAL A 225 -9.95 -9.83 2.23
C VAL A 225 -8.69 -9.85 1.38
N LEU A 226 -7.51 -9.56 1.97
CA LEU A 226 -6.24 -9.58 1.26
C LEU A 226 -5.94 -10.95 0.64
N ARG A 227 -6.12 -12.03 1.41
CA ARG A 227 -5.93 -13.41 0.92
C ARG A 227 -6.88 -13.78 -0.20
N LEU A 228 -8.14 -13.33 -0.16
CA LEU A 228 -9.09 -13.60 -1.24
C LEU A 228 -8.65 -12.90 -2.54
N TYR A 229 -8.24 -11.64 -2.45
CA TYR A 229 -7.69 -10.93 -3.61
C TYR A 229 -6.38 -11.54 -4.15
N GLU A 230 -5.52 -12.02 -3.27
CA GLU A 230 -4.28 -12.71 -3.65
C GLU A 230 -4.56 -13.99 -4.44
N ARG A 231 -5.54 -14.80 -4.00
CA ARG A 231 -5.99 -16.00 -4.74
C ARG A 231 -6.51 -15.67 -6.15
N SER A 232 -7.08 -14.49 -6.34
CA SER A 232 -7.53 -14.00 -7.65
C SER A 232 -6.44 -13.25 -8.43
N ASN A 233 -5.18 -13.28 -7.97
CA ASN A 233 -4.03 -12.60 -8.57
C ASN A 233 -4.21 -11.07 -8.74
N VAL A 234 -5.05 -10.46 -7.90
CA VAL A 234 -5.29 -9.01 -7.90
C VAL A 234 -4.23 -8.29 -7.08
N ILE A 235 -3.78 -8.91 -5.98
CA ILE A 235 -2.78 -8.34 -5.09
C ILE A 235 -1.67 -9.34 -4.80
N ARG A 236 -0.56 -8.81 -4.26
CA ARG A 236 0.38 -9.53 -3.40
C ARG A 236 0.41 -8.82 -2.06
N TRP A 237 0.50 -9.57 -0.96
CA TRP A 237 0.71 -8.97 0.35
C TRP A 237 1.93 -9.57 1.05
N PHE A 238 2.58 -8.75 1.88
CA PHE A 238 3.81 -9.09 2.56
C PHE A 238 3.66 -8.80 4.04
N ASN A 239 4.17 -9.72 4.87
CA ASN A 239 4.39 -9.46 6.28
C ASN A 239 5.61 -8.54 6.43
N LEU A 240 5.44 -7.41 7.10
CA LEU A 240 6.48 -6.39 7.25
C LEU A 240 7.03 -6.40 8.67
N THR A 241 8.36 -6.26 8.79
CA THR A 241 9.06 -6.12 10.08
C THR A 241 10.06 -4.98 10.01
N LEU A 242 10.37 -4.38 11.16
CA LEU A 242 11.46 -3.41 11.30
C LEU A 242 12.82 -4.13 11.44
N PRO A 243 13.91 -3.57 10.90
CA PRO A 243 15.24 -4.18 10.94
C PRO A 243 15.92 -4.06 12.31
N GLY A 244 16.94 -4.89 12.53
CA GLY A 244 17.86 -4.76 13.65
C GLY A 244 17.19 -4.89 15.01
N ASP A 245 17.55 -3.98 15.92
CA ASP A 245 17.01 -3.93 17.29
C ASP A 245 15.71 -3.13 17.42
N LEU A 246 15.12 -2.70 16.30
CA LEU A 246 13.83 -2.00 16.32
C LEU A 246 12.70 -2.97 16.75
N PRO A 247 11.77 -2.51 17.60
CA PRO A 247 10.74 -3.37 18.15
C PRO A 247 9.76 -3.82 17.06
N ASN A 248 9.51 -5.13 16.99
CA ASN A 248 8.46 -5.71 16.15
C ASN A 248 7.22 -6.15 16.95
N GLU A 249 7.32 -6.20 18.29
CA GLU A 249 6.15 -6.38 19.15
C GLU A 249 5.18 -5.21 18.92
N LYS A 250 3.91 -5.54 18.72
CA LYS A 250 2.85 -4.63 18.28
C LYS A 250 2.81 -3.32 19.07
N THR A 251 2.80 -3.39 20.39
CA THR A 251 2.65 -2.21 21.27
C THR A 251 3.89 -1.34 21.25
N ALA A 252 5.07 -1.94 21.40
CA ALA A 252 6.35 -1.24 21.38
C ALA A 252 6.64 -0.60 20.00
N ARG A 253 6.31 -1.31 18.92
CA ARG A 253 6.45 -0.83 17.54
C ARG A 253 5.55 0.38 17.29
N ARG A 254 4.26 0.29 17.63
CA ARG A 254 3.31 1.41 17.48
C ARG A 254 3.76 2.63 18.26
N ARG A 255 4.22 2.43 19.50
CA ARG A 255 4.75 3.50 20.33
C ARG A 255 5.94 4.18 19.67
N LEU A 256 6.93 3.41 19.20
CA LEU A 256 8.10 3.95 18.50
C LEU A 256 7.68 4.79 17.28
N LEU A 257 6.85 4.23 16.39
CA LEU A 257 6.47 4.90 15.14
C LEU A 257 5.56 6.12 15.36
N ALA A 258 4.87 6.19 16.50
CA ALA A 258 4.07 7.34 16.90
C ALA A 258 4.91 8.46 17.55
N GLU A 259 5.88 8.09 18.38
CA GLU A 259 6.76 9.04 19.08
C GLU A 259 7.88 9.58 18.16
N ASP A 260 8.36 8.79 17.21
CA ASP A 260 9.38 9.17 16.23
C ASP A 260 8.79 9.10 14.80
N ILE A 261 8.34 10.24 14.32
CA ILE A 261 7.78 10.36 12.95
C ILE A 261 8.85 10.18 11.86
N TRP A 262 10.12 10.46 12.18
CA TRP A 262 11.21 10.38 11.21
C TRP A 262 11.63 8.95 10.95
N ILE A 263 11.72 8.12 11.99
CA ILE A 263 11.93 6.67 11.80
C ILE A 263 10.78 6.07 11.01
N LYS A 264 9.53 6.45 11.31
CA LYS A 264 8.36 6.01 10.55
C LYS A 264 8.50 6.33 9.07
N ARG A 265 8.74 7.60 8.73
CA ARG A 265 8.91 8.04 7.33
C ARG A 265 10.07 7.35 6.63
N ARG A 266 11.21 7.15 7.31
CA ARG A 266 12.38 6.46 6.74
C ARG A 266 12.10 4.99 6.47
N MET A 267 11.42 4.30 7.38
CA MET A 267 11.08 2.88 7.22
C MET A 267 9.96 2.64 6.19
N GLU A 268 9.04 3.60 6.01
CA GLU A 268 8.03 3.55 4.94
C GLU A 268 8.64 3.52 3.53
N LEU A 269 9.88 3.98 3.33
CA LEU A 269 10.53 3.98 2.02
C LEU A 269 10.96 2.59 1.54
N ILE A 270 11.17 1.65 2.46
CA ILE A 270 11.58 0.28 2.12
C ILE A 270 10.50 -0.45 1.29
N PRO A 271 9.24 -0.57 1.77
CA PRO A 271 8.20 -1.25 0.99
C PRO A 271 7.92 -0.57 -0.35
N TYR A 272 7.99 0.77 -0.44
CA TYR A 272 7.80 1.45 -1.73
C TYR A 272 8.88 1.08 -2.74
N ASN A 273 10.15 1.05 -2.32
CA ASN A 273 11.25 0.69 -3.23
C ASN A 273 11.24 -0.82 -3.54
N HIS A 274 10.85 -1.67 -2.59
CA HIS A 274 10.66 -3.10 -2.88
C HIS A 274 9.60 -3.32 -3.95
N CYS A 275 8.40 -2.75 -3.77
CA CYS A 275 7.33 -2.81 -4.77
C CYS A 275 7.77 -2.22 -6.12
N PHE A 276 8.51 -1.11 -6.12
CA PHE A 276 9.03 -0.52 -7.35
C PHE A 276 9.94 -1.48 -8.12
N TYR A 277 10.90 -2.11 -7.44
CA TYR A 277 11.88 -2.99 -8.07
C TYR A 277 11.29 -4.36 -8.47
N ASP A 278 10.37 -4.93 -7.68
CA ASP A 278 9.62 -6.15 -8.07
C ASP A 278 8.79 -5.93 -9.36
N ASN A 279 8.42 -4.68 -9.66
CA ASN A 279 7.63 -4.31 -10.85
C ASN A 279 8.44 -3.63 -11.96
N LEU A 280 9.77 -3.62 -11.88
CA LEU A 280 10.66 -2.92 -12.84
C LEU A 280 10.39 -3.31 -14.30
N HIS A 281 10.13 -4.61 -14.52
CA HIS A 281 9.85 -5.20 -15.82
C HIS A 281 8.37 -5.54 -16.02
N GLN A 282 7.56 -5.55 -14.96
CA GLN A 282 6.15 -5.95 -15.01
C GLN A 282 5.20 -4.78 -15.27
N SER A 283 5.56 -3.56 -14.86
CA SER A 283 4.64 -2.40 -14.87
C SER A 283 5.24 -1.16 -15.56
N GLU A 284 4.45 -0.37 -16.27
CA GLU A 284 4.90 0.92 -16.87
C GLU A 284 5.08 2.00 -15.78
N PHE A 285 4.10 2.06 -14.88
CA PHE A 285 4.09 2.96 -13.73
C PHE A 285 3.82 2.21 -12.45
N VAL A 286 4.50 2.62 -11.38
CA VAL A 286 4.09 2.31 -10.01
C VAL A 286 3.57 3.56 -9.32
N LEU A 287 2.65 3.38 -8.37
CA LEU A 287 2.00 4.45 -7.64
C LEU A 287 2.06 4.14 -6.14
N PRO A 288 3.01 4.72 -5.38
CA PRO A 288 2.92 4.80 -3.93
C PRO A 288 1.66 5.58 -3.54
N ILE A 289 0.76 4.97 -2.77
CA ILE A 289 -0.53 5.57 -2.38
C ILE A 289 -1.02 5.01 -1.05
N ASP A 290 -1.76 5.82 -0.30
CA ASP A 290 -2.37 5.42 0.97
C ASP A 290 -3.82 4.96 0.79
N VAL A 291 -4.35 4.17 1.73
CA VAL A 291 -5.69 3.56 1.66
C VAL A 291 -6.85 4.55 1.89
N ASP A 292 -6.54 5.83 2.02
CA ASP A 292 -7.43 6.96 2.21
C ASP A 292 -7.27 8.00 1.08
N GLU A 293 -6.60 7.63 -0.01
CA GLU A 293 -6.30 8.51 -1.14
C GLU A 293 -6.76 7.89 -2.47
N ALA A 294 -7.16 8.75 -3.41
CA ALA A 294 -7.44 8.36 -4.78
C ALA A 294 -7.01 9.46 -5.77
N ILE A 295 -6.41 9.09 -6.90
CA ILE A 295 -6.19 10.02 -8.02
C ILE A 295 -7.41 9.96 -8.93
N VAL A 296 -8.19 11.04 -8.98
CA VAL A 296 -9.49 11.08 -9.66
C VAL A 296 -9.40 12.04 -10.86
N PRO A 297 -9.47 11.53 -12.10
CA PRO A 297 -9.55 12.40 -13.27
C PRO A 297 -10.87 13.16 -13.28
N VAL A 298 -10.81 14.47 -13.51
CA VAL A 298 -11.99 15.34 -13.58
C VAL A 298 -12.77 15.03 -14.85
N ARG A 299 -12.07 15.03 -16.01
CA ARG A 299 -12.69 14.97 -17.34
C ARG A 299 -12.68 13.59 -18.01
N ARG A 300 -11.79 12.69 -17.57
CA ARG A 300 -11.60 11.35 -18.14
C ARG A 300 -12.14 10.27 -17.22
N ASP A 301 -12.34 9.06 -17.74
CA ASP A 301 -12.89 7.97 -16.94
C ASP A 301 -11.80 7.19 -16.21
N ASN A 302 -10.55 7.21 -16.69
CA ASN A 302 -9.47 6.40 -16.15
C ASN A 302 -8.09 7.04 -16.35
N TRP A 303 -7.09 6.49 -15.68
CA TRP A 303 -5.71 6.97 -15.74
C TRP A 303 -5.04 6.72 -17.09
N HIS A 304 -5.49 5.72 -17.85
CA HIS A 304 -4.96 5.46 -19.18
C HIS A 304 -5.22 6.64 -20.11
N GLU A 305 -6.47 7.10 -20.19
CA GLU A 305 -6.87 8.26 -20.98
C GLU A 305 -6.22 9.55 -20.47
N LEU A 306 -6.16 9.75 -19.15
CA LEU A 306 -5.49 10.90 -18.54
C LEU A 306 -4.01 11.00 -18.97
N LEU A 307 -3.25 9.90 -18.87
CA LEU A 307 -1.84 9.89 -19.26
C LEU A 307 -1.64 9.92 -20.78
N LEU A 308 -2.62 9.45 -21.55
CA LEU A 308 -2.59 9.59 -23.01
C LEU A 308 -2.73 11.06 -23.42
N ASP A 309 -3.69 11.77 -22.83
CA ASP A 309 -3.85 13.22 -23.04
C ASP A 309 -2.58 13.97 -22.65
N GLU A 310 -2.00 13.65 -21.50
CA GLU A 310 -0.78 14.32 -21.03
C GLU A 310 0.42 14.03 -21.93
N ARG A 311 0.52 12.80 -22.46
CA ARG A 311 1.53 12.42 -23.45
C ARG A 311 1.37 13.21 -24.75
N ILE A 312 0.14 13.47 -25.18
CA ILE A 312 -0.15 14.27 -26.38
C ILE A 312 0.24 15.73 -26.14
N LYS A 313 -0.12 16.31 -24.99
CA LYS A 313 0.22 17.69 -24.62
C LYS A 313 1.73 17.92 -24.54
N LEU A 314 2.46 17.03 -23.87
CA LEU A 314 3.91 17.15 -23.67
C LEU A 314 4.74 16.70 -24.89
N GLY A 315 4.17 15.88 -25.77
CA GLY A 315 4.86 15.32 -26.92
C GLY A 315 6.11 14.53 -26.51
N ARG A 316 7.27 14.91 -27.07
CA ARG A 316 8.55 14.25 -26.76
C ARG A 316 8.99 14.46 -25.31
N ASN A 317 8.64 15.60 -24.72
CA ASN A 317 9.07 15.99 -23.37
C ASN A 317 8.41 15.13 -22.28
N PHE A 318 7.35 14.38 -22.58
CA PHE A 318 6.78 13.41 -21.64
C PHE A 318 7.89 12.50 -21.08
N LYS A 319 8.77 12.00 -21.95
CA LYS A 319 9.85 11.09 -21.55
C LYS A 319 10.97 11.75 -20.72
N ASP A 320 10.92 13.06 -20.49
CA ASP A 320 11.92 13.77 -19.69
C ASP A 320 11.69 13.63 -18.18
N PHE A 321 10.53 13.10 -17.76
CA PHE A 321 10.12 13.09 -16.35
C PHE A 321 10.07 11.69 -15.73
N ALA A 322 10.63 11.53 -14.53
CA ALA A 322 10.62 10.26 -13.79
C ALA A 322 9.26 9.96 -13.11
N SER A 323 8.49 10.98 -12.76
CA SER A 323 7.14 10.81 -12.21
C SER A 323 6.18 11.91 -12.67
N TYR A 324 4.87 11.61 -12.62
CA TYR A 324 3.80 12.53 -12.99
C TYR A 324 2.88 12.76 -11.79
N ALA A 325 3.03 13.92 -11.17
CA ALA A 325 2.49 14.27 -9.87
C ALA A 325 1.12 14.94 -9.97
N VAL A 326 0.21 14.50 -9.11
CA VAL A 326 -1.15 15.03 -8.99
C VAL A 326 -1.28 15.74 -7.64
N ARG A 327 -1.76 16.99 -7.69
CA ARG A 327 -1.91 17.86 -6.52
C ARG A 327 -3.10 17.45 -5.66
N ASN A 328 -2.98 17.69 -4.36
CA ASN A 328 -3.90 17.20 -3.34
C ASN A 328 -5.04 18.17 -3.06
N VAL A 329 -6.21 17.61 -2.74
CA VAL A 329 -7.34 18.29 -2.08
C VAL A 329 -7.87 17.40 -0.97
N TYR A 330 -8.40 17.99 0.10
CA TYR A 330 -8.90 17.24 1.24
C TYR A 330 -10.42 17.10 1.23
N PHE A 331 -10.89 15.89 1.51
CA PHE A 331 -12.29 15.57 1.78
C PHE A 331 -12.39 15.20 3.25
N PHE A 332 -12.94 16.11 4.04
CA PHE A 332 -13.12 15.92 5.48
C PHE A 332 -14.54 15.37 5.76
N PRO A 333 -14.68 14.29 6.55
CA PRO A 333 -15.99 13.78 6.98
C PRO A 333 -16.88 14.86 7.62
N GLU A 334 -16.27 15.81 8.33
CA GLU A 334 -16.90 16.95 8.99
C GLU A 334 -17.67 17.83 7.99
N LEU A 335 -17.13 18.02 6.79
CA LEU A 335 -17.77 18.82 5.73
C LEU A 335 -18.97 18.11 5.11
N GLN A 336 -18.98 16.78 5.11
CA GLN A 336 -20.08 15.99 4.53
C GLN A 336 -21.32 16.04 5.42
N GLN A 337 -21.14 16.00 6.74
CA GLN A 337 -22.22 15.98 7.72
C GLN A 337 -23.04 17.28 7.72
N THR A 338 -22.39 18.43 7.55
CA THR A 338 -23.05 19.74 7.48
C THR A 338 -24.02 19.85 6.30
N SER A 339 -23.78 19.08 5.24
CA SER A 339 -24.62 19.10 4.03
C SER A 339 -25.81 18.14 4.08
N ALA A 340 -25.78 17.15 4.96
CA ALA A 340 -26.93 16.28 5.23
C ALA A 340 -28.06 17.01 5.98
N GLY A 341 -27.77 18.11 6.67
CA GLY A 341 -28.77 18.91 7.40
C GLY A 341 -29.69 19.77 6.53
N ASN A 342 -29.36 20.00 5.26
CA ASN A 342 -30.06 20.95 4.38
C ASN A 342 -30.63 20.34 3.07
N GLN A 343 -30.57 19.01 2.89
CA GLN A 343 -31.09 18.35 1.68
C GLN A 343 -32.23 17.40 2.03
N THR A 344 -33.47 17.87 1.92
CA THR A 344 -34.70 17.05 2.03
C THR A 344 -34.95 16.14 0.83
N ASP A 345 -34.08 16.15 -0.19
CA ASP A 345 -34.27 15.40 -1.45
C ASP A 345 -32.98 14.67 -1.91
N ARG A 346 -32.22 14.04 -1.00
CA ARG A 346 -31.35 12.94 -1.43
C ARG A 346 -32.16 11.65 -1.46
N PRO A 347 -32.11 10.84 -2.54
CA PRO A 347 -32.64 9.49 -2.49
C PRO A 347 -31.96 8.81 -1.30
N SER A 348 -32.77 8.34 -0.36
CA SER A 348 -32.29 7.52 0.75
C SER A 348 -31.75 6.22 0.16
N PHE A 349 -30.49 6.23 -0.25
CA PHE A 349 -29.74 5.03 -0.60
C PHE A 349 -29.45 4.27 0.71
N HIS A 350 -30.47 3.61 1.25
CA HIS A 350 -30.33 2.56 2.26
C HIS A 350 -29.73 1.31 1.60
N ASP A 351 -28.50 1.45 1.13
CA ASP A 351 -27.66 0.34 0.72
C ASP A 351 -26.48 0.30 1.69
N ASP A 352 -26.63 -0.52 2.74
CA ASP A 352 -25.61 -0.75 3.79
C ASP A 352 -24.23 -1.08 3.21
N THR A 353 -24.15 -1.54 1.95
CA THR A 353 -22.89 -1.91 1.29
C THR A 353 -21.97 -0.74 0.96
N LEU A 354 -22.48 0.51 0.94
CA LEU A 354 -21.66 1.72 0.79
C LEU A 354 -21.71 2.67 1.99
N ALA A 355 -22.50 2.33 3.02
CA ALA A 355 -22.58 3.17 4.21
C ALA A 355 -21.17 3.30 4.82
N GLY A 356 -20.64 4.53 4.87
CA GLY A 356 -19.31 4.82 5.41
C GLY A 356 -18.13 4.77 4.41
N LEU A 357 -18.38 4.73 3.10
CA LEU A 357 -17.31 4.88 2.10
C LEU A 357 -17.09 6.34 1.72
N ASP A 358 -15.94 6.85 2.12
CA ASP A 358 -15.51 8.25 1.97
C ASP A 358 -15.15 8.62 0.53
N TYR A 359 -14.74 7.67 -0.32
CA TYR A 359 -14.34 7.92 -1.71
C TYR A 359 -15.37 8.61 -2.62
N LEU A 360 -16.65 8.64 -2.23
CA LEU A 360 -17.74 9.28 -2.98
C LEU A 360 -18.21 10.59 -2.34
N ASP A 361 -17.47 11.10 -1.37
CA ASP A 361 -17.68 12.43 -0.79
C ASP A 361 -17.63 13.50 -1.88
N THR A 362 -18.44 14.53 -1.73
CA THR A 362 -18.68 15.54 -2.78
C THR A 362 -18.27 16.94 -2.36
N ILE A 363 -17.78 17.10 -1.13
CA ILE A 363 -17.37 18.39 -0.59
C ILE A 363 -15.92 18.30 -0.17
N ARG A 364 -15.11 19.21 -0.70
CA ARG A 364 -13.68 19.28 -0.40
C ARG A 364 -13.27 20.69 -0.07
N THR A 365 -12.07 20.81 0.48
CA THR A 365 -11.37 22.10 0.60
C THR A 365 -11.23 22.74 -0.78
N ALA A 366 -11.42 24.05 -0.86
CA ALA A 366 -11.19 24.80 -2.10
C ALA A 366 -9.71 24.88 -2.46
N CYS A 367 -8.85 24.95 -1.44
CA CYS A 367 -7.40 24.99 -1.58
C CYS A 367 -6.86 23.69 -2.19
N ILE A 368 -5.98 23.83 -3.18
CA ILE A 368 -5.23 22.75 -3.81
C ILE A 368 -3.78 22.86 -3.34
N SER A 369 -3.21 21.76 -2.84
CA SER A 369 -1.85 21.76 -2.27
C SER A 369 -0.82 22.32 -3.25
N PRO A 370 0.24 23.02 -2.80
CA PRO A 370 1.30 23.49 -3.68
C PRO A 370 1.98 22.35 -4.48
N GLU A 371 2.67 22.71 -5.56
CA GLU A 371 3.43 21.73 -6.33
C GLU A 371 4.50 21.05 -5.46
N GLY A 372 4.46 19.71 -5.44
CA GLY A 372 5.42 18.89 -4.69
C GLY A 372 5.01 18.62 -3.24
N ASP A 373 3.99 19.31 -2.74
CA ASP A 373 3.45 19.11 -1.40
C ASP A 373 2.25 18.16 -1.41
N SER A 374 2.33 17.10 -0.61
CA SER A 374 1.26 16.12 -0.39
C SER A 374 0.73 15.43 -1.66
N VAL A 375 1.46 15.55 -2.77
CA VAL A 375 1.13 14.99 -4.08
C VAL A 375 1.20 13.46 -4.09
N LYS A 376 0.56 12.82 -5.07
CA LYS A 376 0.82 11.41 -5.40
C LYS A 376 1.14 11.32 -6.88
N SER A 377 2.08 10.45 -7.25
CA SER A 377 2.61 10.43 -8.61
C SER A 377 2.63 9.05 -9.25
N PHE A 378 2.30 9.00 -10.53
CA PHE A 378 2.63 7.87 -11.39
C PHE A 378 4.16 7.86 -11.61
N VAL A 379 4.88 6.96 -10.95
CA VAL A 379 6.33 6.86 -11.04
C VAL A 379 6.73 5.89 -12.14
N SER A 380 7.52 6.35 -13.11
CA SER A 380 7.92 5.52 -14.25
C SER A 380 9.02 4.54 -13.86
N THR A 381 8.75 3.25 -14.08
CA THR A 381 9.73 2.17 -13.89
C THR A 381 10.92 2.27 -14.84
N ARG A 382 10.83 3.05 -15.92
CA ARG A 382 11.95 3.24 -16.86
C ARG A 382 12.92 4.33 -16.43
N ARG A 383 12.52 5.25 -15.55
CA ARG A 383 13.21 6.54 -15.35
C ARG A 383 13.51 6.89 -13.91
N ALA A 384 12.76 6.37 -12.94
CA ALA A 384 13.10 6.50 -11.53
C ALA A 384 14.23 5.53 -11.14
N LEU A 385 15.07 5.92 -10.19
CA LEU A 385 16.03 5.02 -9.54
C LEU A 385 15.51 4.60 -8.16
N THR A 386 15.08 5.56 -7.34
CA THR A 386 14.40 5.30 -6.07
C THR A 386 13.08 6.07 -6.00
N VAL A 387 12.17 5.62 -5.15
CA VAL A 387 10.82 6.18 -5.00
C VAL A 387 10.56 6.70 -3.59
N HIS A 388 9.76 7.76 -3.48
CA HIS A 388 9.20 8.32 -2.25
C HIS A 388 7.67 8.14 -2.26
N ASN A 389 7.01 8.34 -1.11
CA ASN A 389 5.54 8.34 -1.02
C ASN A 389 4.86 9.31 -2.01
N HIS A 390 5.56 10.38 -2.42
CA HIS A 390 4.98 11.43 -3.25
C HIS A 390 5.41 11.38 -4.72
N TYR A 391 6.65 10.99 -5.02
CA TYR A 391 7.26 11.11 -6.37
C TYR A 391 8.51 10.22 -6.51
N ALA A 392 9.11 10.20 -7.72
CA ALA A 392 10.44 9.61 -7.90
C ALA A 392 11.48 10.38 -7.06
N LEU A 393 12.11 9.73 -6.09
CA LEU A 393 13.04 10.39 -5.18
C LEU A 393 14.35 10.75 -5.89
N THR A 394 14.91 9.77 -6.61
CA THR A 394 16.08 9.94 -7.47
C THR A 394 15.80 9.40 -8.87
N THR A 395 16.51 9.92 -9.87
CA THR A 395 16.33 9.54 -11.27
C THR A 395 17.45 8.61 -11.73
N LEU A 396 17.12 7.71 -12.66
CA LEU A 396 18.08 6.74 -13.21
C LEU A 396 19.11 7.43 -14.10
N ASN A 397 18.68 8.40 -14.90
CA ASN A 397 19.56 9.21 -15.74
C ASN A 397 19.57 10.67 -15.23
N PRO A 398 20.75 11.27 -15.00
CA PRO A 398 20.88 12.66 -14.56
C PRO A 398 20.14 13.70 -15.41
N SER A 399 19.93 13.45 -16.72
CA SER A 399 19.18 14.35 -17.59
C SER A 399 17.66 14.31 -17.37
N THR A 400 17.17 13.34 -16.59
CA THR A 400 15.75 13.15 -16.31
C THR A 400 15.32 14.09 -15.19
N ARG A 401 14.25 14.85 -15.42
CA ARG A 401 13.61 15.68 -14.41
C ARG A 401 12.81 14.82 -13.44
N ARG A 402 12.77 15.23 -12.18
CA ARG A 402 12.15 14.46 -11.11
C ARG A 402 10.65 14.23 -11.34
N ALA A 403 9.90 15.32 -11.51
CA ALA A 403 8.45 15.27 -11.63
C ALA A 403 7.93 16.29 -12.65
N HIS A 404 6.85 15.91 -13.33
CA HIS A 404 5.92 16.81 -14.03
C HIS A 404 4.63 16.89 -13.23
N HIS A 405 3.99 18.05 -13.15
CA HIS A 405 2.75 18.22 -12.40
C HIS A 405 1.58 18.37 -13.37
N PHE A 406 0.52 17.60 -13.12
CA PHE A 406 -0.72 17.73 -13.90
C PHE A 406 -1.42 19.05 -13.59
N ASP A 407 -2.18 19.54 -14.58
CA ASP A 407 -3.13 20.62 -14.39
C ASP A 407 -4.25 20.17 -13.43
N PRO A 408 -4.53 20.90 -12.33
CA PRO A 408 -5.62 20.57 -11.42
C PRO A 408 -7.02 20.52 -12.05
N ASP A 409 -7.22 21.18 -13.19
CA ASP A 409 -8.49 21.11 -13.93
C ASP A 409 -8.69 19.76 -14.64
N ASP A 410 -7.63 18.94 -14.73
CA ASP A 410 -7.67 17.62 -15.36
C ASP A 410 -7.80 16.48 -14.37
N VAL A 411 -7.15 16.61 -13.21
CA VAL A 411 -7.04 15.54 -12.22
C VAL A 411 -6.68 16.11 -10.86
N LEU A 412 -7.30 15.55 -9.82
CA LEU A 412 -7.00 15.86 -8.43
C LEU A 412 -6.71 14.58 -7.66
N LYS A 413 -5.84 14.68 -6.67
CA LYS A 413 -5.62 13.63 -5.68
C LYS A 413 -6.55 13.93 -4.50
N HIS A 414 -7.57 13.10 -4.35
CA HIS A 414 -8.51 13.15 -3.25
C HIS A 414 -7.86 12.52 -2.03
N HIS A 415 -7.87 13.21 -0.90
CA HIS A 415 -7.42 12.68 0.39
C HIS A 415 -8.57 12.72 1.39
N HIS A 416 -9.12 11.55 1.67
CA HIS A 416 -10.27 11.33 2.54
C HIS A 416 -9.80 11.03 3.97
N ARG A 417 -9.67 12.05 4.80
CA ARG A 417 -9.19 11.89 6.17
C ARG A 417 -9.98 12.77 7.13
N ALA A 418 -10.03 12.38 8.40
CA ALA A 418 -10.44 13.30 9.45
C ALA A 418 -9.43 14.46 9.52
N CYS A 419 -9.93 15.65 9.88
CA CYS A 419 -9.07 16.79 10.06
C CYS A 419 -8.22 16.61 11.33
N ASP A 420 -6.96 17.05 11.26
CA ASP A 420 -5.99 16.91 12.35
C ASP A 420 -5.18 18.19 12.46
N ASP A 421 -5.52 19.01 13.45
CA ASP A 421 -4.92 20.32 13.72
C ASP A 421 -3.41 20.26 14.01
N ARG A 422 -2.86 19.06 14.28
CA ARG A 422 -1.42 18.88 14.45
C ARG A 422 -0.65 19.03 13.15
N HIS A 423 -1.31 18.82 12.02
CA HIS A 423 -0.67 18.75 10.70
C HIS A 423 -1.33 19.66 9.66
N LEU A 424 -2.55 20.13 9.91
CA LEU A 424 -3.34 20.94 8.99
C LEU A 424 -3.94 22.13 9.73
N ASP A 425 -4.15 23.24 9.02
CA ASP A 425 -4.94 24.36 9.52
C ASP A 425 -6.42 24.11 9.17
N CYS A 426 -7.06 23.24 9.95
CA CYS A 426 -8.40 22.74 9.65
C CYS A 426 -9.45 23.82 9.65
N GLU A 427 -9.39 24.78 10.59
CA GLU A 427 -10.33 25.88 10.69
C GLU A 427 -10.35 26.68 9.38
N VAL A 428 -9.17 27.09 8.90
CA VAL A 428 -9.05 27.84 7.63
C VAL A 428 -9.46 26.99 6.43
N MET A 429 -9.07 25.72 6.39
CA MET A 429 -9.37 24.85 5.25
C MET A 429 -10.85 24.49 5.13
N MET A 430 -11.60 24.45 6.23
CA MET A 430 -13.03 24.14 6.24
C MET A 430 -13.94 25.34 5.98
N GLU A 431 -13.42 26.57 6.02
CA GLU A 431 -14.19 27.79 5.69
C GLU A 431 -14.45 27.95 4.19
N ASP A 432 -13.45 27.64 3.34
CA ASP A 432 -13.57 27.73 1.87
C ASP A 432 -13.63 26.34 1.25
N VAL A 433 -14.82 25.97 0.79
CA VAL A 433 -15.14 24.63 0.27
C VAL A 433 -15.64 24.67 -1.17
N ARG A 434 -15.44 23.57 -1.89
CA ARG A 434 -15.93 23.35 -3.26
C ARG A 434 -16.73 22.06 -3.32
N VAL A 435 -17.81 22.09 -4.10
CA VAL A 435 -18.49 20.87 -4.53
C VAL A 435 -17.66 20.23 -5.64
N ASP A 436 -17.35 18.95 -5.49
CA ASP A 436 -16.59 18.14 -6.42
C ASP A 436 -17.29 16.79 -6.61
N GLU A 437 -17.97 16.64 -7.74
CA GLU A 437 -18.71 15.41 -8.07
C GLU A 437 -17.89 14.45 -8.94
N SER A 438 -16.60 14.71 -9.15
CA SER A 438 -15.77 13.97 -10.12
C SER A 438 -15.71 12.46 -9.85
N ALA A 439 -15.76 12.04 -8.59
CA ALA A 439 -15.76 10.63 -8.19
C ALA A 439 -17.13 9.94 -8.34
N THR A 440 -18.24 10.71 -8.41
CA THR A 440 -19.60 10.16 -8.38
C THR A 440 -19.91 9.29 -9.61
N LYS A 441 -19.28 9.55 -10.75
CA LYS A 441 -19.41 8.74 -11.98
C LYS A 441 -19.00 7.28 -11.79
N TYR A 442 -18.20 6.96 -10.77
CA TYR A 442 -17.76 5.60 -10.46
C TYR A 442 -18.70 4.85 -9.51
N ALA A 443 -19.68 5.53 -8.90
CA ALA A 443 -20.46 5.00 -7.79
C ALA A 443 -21.18 3.69 -8.16
N ASP A 444 -21.88 3.63 -9.28
CA ASP A 444 -22.65 2.43 -9.67
C ASP A 444 -21.77 1.24 -10.02
N GLN A 445 -20.62 1.49 -10.66
CA GLN A 445 -19.66 0.44 -10.95
C GLN A 445 -18.99 -0.07 -9.68
N LEU A 446 -18.60 0.84 -8.77
CA LEU A 446 -18.00 0.49 -7.49
C LEU A 446 -18.96 -0.37 -6.65
N LYS A 447 -20.21 0.07 -6.47
CA LYS A 447 -21.28 -0.69 -5.79
C LYS A 447 -21.37 -2.13 -6.30
N ARG A 448 -21.48 -2.28 -7.60
CA ARG A 448 -21.63 -3.59 -8.25
C ARG A 448 -20.42 -4.49 -8.00
N ARG A 449 -19.20 -3.96 -8.12
CA ARG A 449 -17.96 -4.73 -7.90
C ARG A 449 -17.79 -5.14 -6.44
N MET A 450 -18.08 -4.24 -5.50
CA MET A 450 -18.05 -4.53 -4.07
C MET A 450 -19.07 -5.61 -3.69
N ARG A 451 -20.31 -5.52 -4.18
CA ARG A 451 -21.33 -6.54 -3.95
C ARG A 451 -20.90 -7.92 -4.44
N VAL A 452 -20.30 -8.01 -5.63
CA VAL A 452 -19.74 -9.28 -6.16
C VAL A 452 -18.69 -9.82 -5.20
N PHE A 453 -17.70 -9.00 -4.82
CA PHE A 453 -16.64 -9.43 -3.92
C PHE A 453 -17.16 -9.92 -2.56
N PHE A 454 -18.10 -9.20 -1.94
CA PHE A 454 -18.65 -9.62 -0.65
C PHE A 454 -19.49 -10.88 -0.75
N ASN A 455 -20.15 -11.13 -1.87
CA ASN A 455 -20.84 -12.40 -2.09
C ASN A 455 -19.83 -13.56 -2.20
N ASP A 456 -18.71 -13.36 -2.91
CA ASP A 456 -17.64 -14.36 -3.01
C ASP A 456 -16.97 -14.61 -1.65
N LEU A 457 -16.79 -13.56 -0.85
CA LEU A 457 -16.23 -13.65 0.50
C LEU A 457 -17.14 -14.46 1.43
N LYS A 458 -18.46 -14.27 1.34
CA LYS A 458 -19.47 -15.05 2.09
C LYS A 458 -19.55 -16.50 1.62
N ALA A 459 -19.38 -16.76 0.32
CA ALA A 459 -19.38 -18.12 -0.22
C ALA A 459 -18.08 -18.90 0.09
N SER A 460 -16.98 -18.18 0.33
CA SER A 460 -15.68 -18.72 0.74
C SER A 460 -15.55 -18.85 2.27
N ALA A 461 -16.66 -18.69 2.99
CA ALA A 461 -16.78 -18.81 4.45
C ALA A 461 -17.57 -20.05 4.82
#